data_AF-A0A1G9K6R8-F1
#
_entry.id   AF-A0A1G9K6R8-F1
#
_cell.length_a   1.000
_cell.length_b   1.000
_cell.length_c   1.000
_cell.angle_alpha   90.00
_cell.angle_beta   90.00
_cell.angle_gamma   90.00
#
_symmetry.space_group_name_H-M   'P 1'
#
loop_
_entity.id
_entity.type
_entity.pdbx_description
1 polymer ?
#
loop_
_entity_poly.entity_id
_entity_poly.type
_entity_poly.pdbx_seq_one_letter_code
_entity_poly.pdbx_strand_id
1 'polypeptide(L)'
;MSSSELHPGDIELSAIEVGRDLLLLIGGGVRHIGAASTAYMEEGNVKVSTSAVPHHKEHTICESIAARAAAALDRTVTVVMGIHYDNLSKEGIARVVDFVNLKVDQYLFGQNLKR
;
A
#
# COMPACT_ATOMS: atom_id res chain seq x y z
N MET A 1 7.05 6.57 27.49
CA MET A 1 7.66 6.42 26.15
C MET A 1 7.22 7.64 25.35
N SER A 2 8.16 8.47 24.93
CA SER A 2 7.87 9.75 24.26
C SER A 2 7.11 9.50 22.97
N SER A 3 6.13 10.35 22.67
CA SER A 3 5.49 10.45 21.36
C SER A 3 6.57 10.69 20.30
N SER A 4 7.03 9.63 19.64
CA SER A 4 7.86 9.76 18.45
C SER A 4 6.99 10.39 17.38
N GLU A 5 7.37 11.58 16.90
CA GLU A 5 6.74 12.19 15.75
C GLU A 5 6.81 11.20 14.57
N LEU A 6 5.65 10.88 13.99
CA LEU A 6 5.56 10.03 12.80
C LEU A 6 6.45 10.60 11.69
N HIS A 7 7.40 9.82 11.21
CA HIS A 7 8.32 10.20 10.15
C HIS A 7 7.99 9.44 8.84
N PRO A 8 8.15 10.05 7.65
CA PRO A 8 7.91 9.36 6.38
C PRO A 8 8.79 8.10 6.19
N GLY A 9 9.92 8.05 6.88
CA GLY A 9 10.82 6.90 6.91
C GLY A 9 10.25 5.67 7.61
N ASP A 10 9.20 5.83 8.43
CA ASP A 10 8.60 4.73 9.19
C ASP A 10 7.67 3.87 8.32
N ILE A 11 7.32 4.33 7.13
CA ILE A 11 6.60 3.55 6.13
C ILE A 11 7.59 2.92 5.14
N GLU A 12 7.51 1.61 5.05
CA GLU A 12 8.31 0.80 4.15
C GLU A 12 7.43 0.25 3.02
N LEU A 13 7.95 0.27 1.80
CA LEU A 13 7.37 -0.39 0.64
C LEU A 13 8.43 -1.34 0.07
N SER A 14 8.11 -2.63 0.04
CA SER A 14 8.90 -3.65 -0.63
C SER A 14 8.14 -4.15 -1.85
N ALA A 15 8.83 -4.32 -2.97
CA ALA A 15 8.26 -4.80 -4.22
C ALA A 15 8.94 -6.11 -4.63
N ILE A 16 8.13 -7.13 -4.92
CA ILE A 16 8.59 -8.46 -5.33
C ILE A 16 7.98 -8.76 -6.69
N GLU A 17 8.84 -8.98 -7.68
CA GLU A 17 8.45 -9.43 -9.01
C GLU A 17 8.01 -10.89 -8.96
N VAL A 18 6.81 -11.19 -9.47
CA VAL A 18 6.23 -12.53 -9.56
C VAL A 18 5.94 -12.81 -11.03
N GLY A 19 6.98 -13.13 -11.79
CA GLY A 19 6.87 -13.23 -13.24
C GLY A 19 6.45 -11.89 -13.85
N ARG A 20 5.27 -11.84 -14.48
CA ARG A 20 4.68 -10.60 -15.03
C ARG A 20 3.86 -9.81 -14.01
N ASP A 21 3.63 -10.36 -12.83
CA ASP A 21 2.78 -9.80 -11.78
C ASP A 21 3.64 -9.22 -10.66
N LEU A 22 3.06 -8.38 -9.81
CA LEU A 22 3.79 -7.64 -8.79
C LEU A 22 3.15 -7.81 -7.42
N LEU A 23 3.97 -8.11 -6.41
CA LEU A 23 3.58 -8.05 -5.00
C LEU A 23 4.19 -6.81 -4.36
N LEU A 24 3.34 -5.95 -3.79
CA LEU A 24 3.74 -4.82 -2.95
C LEU A 24 3.43 -5.14 -1.49
N LEU A 25 4.45 -5.14 -0.65
CA LEU A 25 4.31 -5.24 0.80
C LEU A 25 4.54 -3.85 1.41
N ILE A 26 3.51 -3.32 2.08
CA ILE A 26 3.55 -1.99 2.69
C ILE A 26 3.34 -2.13 4.20
N GLY A 27 4.26 -1.61 5.00
CA GLY A 27 4.21 -1.70 6.46
C GLY A 27 4.75 -0.46 7.15
N GLY A 28 4.53 -0.39 8.45
CA GLY A 28 5.05 0.64 9.34
C GLY A 28 4.65 0.39 10.79
N GLY A 29 5.45 0.88 11.73
CA GLY A 29 5.26 0.60 13.16
C GLY A 29 5.26 -0.91 13.45
N VAL A 30 4.26 -1.40 14.18
CA VAL A 30 4.06 -2.83 14.39
C VAL A 30 3.42 -3.45 13.14
N ARG A 31 4.28 -4.00 12.26
CA ARG A 31 3.87 -4.62 11.00
C ARG A 31 3.03 -5.87 11.23
N HIS A 32 1.96 -6.00 10.46
CA HIS A 32 1.06 -7.17 10.46
C HIS A 32 0.40 -7.29 9.08
N ILE A 33 -0.52 -8.25 8.91
CA ILE A 33 -1.39 -8.34 7.72
C ILE A 33 -2.77 -7.84 8.14
N GLY A 34 -3.12 -6.62 7.73
CA GLY A 34 -4.44 -6.03 7.96
C GLY A 34 -5.36 -6.20 6.76
N ALA A 35 -4.80 -6.15 5.55
CA ALA A 35 -5.52 -6.42 4.31
C ALA A 35 -4.60 -6.91 3.19
N ALA A 36 -5.19 -7.62 2.23
CA ALA A 36 -4.58 -7.93 0.95
C ALA A 36 -5.55 -7.58 -0.19
N SER A 37 -5.11 -6.80 -1.17
CA SER A 37 -5.90 -6.42 -2.34
C SER A 37 -5.19 -6.80 -3.62
N THR A 38 -5.83 -7.56 -4.48
CA THR A 38 -5.31 -7.91 -5.81
C THR A 38 -6.10 -7.16 -6.86
N ALA A 39 -5.40 -6.40 -7.71
CA ALA A 39 -5.96 -5.66 -8.81
C ALA A 39 -5.37 -6.07 -10.16
N TYR A 40 -6.18 -6.00 -11.21
CA TYR A 40 -5.78 -6.34 -12.58
C TYR A 40 -6.64 -5.60 -13.61
N MET A 41 -6.16 -5.52 -14.84
CA MET A 41 -6.91 -4.96 -15.97
C MET A 41 -7.84 -6.03 -16.56
N GLU A 42 -9.11 -5.68 -16.75
CA GLU A 42 -10.13 -6.50 -17.40
C GLU A 42 -10.99 -5.59 -18.28
N GLU A 43 -11.00 -5.85 -19.60
CA GLU A 43 -11.79 -5.08 -20.58
C GLU A 43 -11.56 -3.56 -20.48
N GLY A 44 -10.30 -3.14 -20.29
CA GLY A 44 -9.93 -1.73 -20.17
C GLY A 44 -10.29 -1.08 -18.83
N ASN A 45 -10.83 -1.83 -17.87
CA ASN A 45 -11.16 -1.37 -16.54
C ASN A 45 -10.29 -2.07 -15.49
N VAL A 46 -10.04 -1.39 -14.37
CA VAL A 46 -9.35 -2.01 -13.23
C VAL A 46 -10.38 -2.75 -12.37
N LYS A 47 -10.14 -4.03 -12.11
CA LYS A 47 -10.87 -4.82 -11.11
C LYS A 47 -10.02 -5.00 -9.87
N VAL A 48 -10.64 -5.04 -8.70
CA VAL A 48 -9.96 -5.28 -7.43
C VAL A 48 -10.76 -6.26 -6.58
N SER A 49 -10.05 -7.19 -5.95
CA SER A 49 -10.59 -8.05 -4.90
C SER A 49 -9.79 -7.82 -3.63
N THR A 50 -10.49 -7.51 -2.53
CA THR A 50 -9.88 -7.17 -1.24
C THR A 50 -10.29 -8.19 -0.18
N SER A 51 -9.30 -8.80 0.46
CA SER A 51 -9.45 -9.60 1.67
C SER A 51 -9.01 -8.75 2.88
N ALA A 52 -9.97 -8.31 3.68
CA ALA A 52 -9.70 -7.58 4.92
C ALA A 52 -9.66 -8.55 6.10
N VAL A 53 -8.62 -8.44 6.94
CA VAL A 53 -8.55 -9.19 8.20
C VAL A 53 -9.49 -8.47 9.21
N PRO A 54 -10.33 -9.19 9.97
CA PRO A 54 -11.25 -8.55 10.91
C PRO A 54 -10.53 -7.62 11.91
N HIS A 55 -11.19 -6.51 12.27
CA HIS A 55 -10.70 -5.47 13.19
C HIS A 55 -9.58 -4.56 12.66
N HIS A 56 -9.13 -4.77 11.43
CA HIS A 56 -8.14 -3.95 10.72
C HIS A 56 -8.81 -2.95 9.76
N LYS A 57 -8.14 -1.83 9.47
CA LYS A 57 -8.73 -0.69 8.72
C LYS A 57 -8.00 -0.34 7.42
N GLU A 58 -6.96 -1.08 7.10
CA GLU A 58 -6.05 -0.80 5.98
C GLU A 58 -6.66 -1.15 4.62
N HIS A 59 -7.79 -1.86 4.60
CA HIS A 59 -8.41 -2.38 3.38
C HIS A 59 -8.73 -1.29 2.33
N THR A 60 -9.19 -0.11 2.74
CA THR A 60 -9.51 0.98 1.80
C THR A 60 -8.25 1.54 1.11
N ILE A 61 -7.17 1.69 1.87
CA ILE A 61 -5.88 2.17 1.36
C ILE A 61 -5.23 1.09 0.48
N CYS A 62 -5.27 -0.16 0.94
CA CYS A 62 -4.77 -1.33 0.22
C CYS A 62 -5.45 -1.48 -1.15
N GLU A 63 -6.77 -1.37 -1.20
CA GLU A 63 -7.56 -1.44 -2.43
C GLU A 63 -7.21 -0.32 -3.41
N SER A 64 -7.18 0.93 -2.93
CA SER A 64 -6.85 2.10 -3.74
C SER A 64 -5.45 2.00 -4.36
N ILE A 65 -4.46 1.53 -3.59
CA ILE A 65 -3.09 1.37 -4.07
C ILE A 65 -2.98 0.25 -5.09
N ALA A 66 -3.63 -0.89 -4.84
CA ALA A 66 -3.63 -2.01 -5.79
C ALA A 66 -4.21 -1.55 -7.12
N ALA A 67 -5.36 -0.86 -7.10
CA ALA A 67 -6.00 -0.33 -8.30
C ALA A 67 -5.08 0.63 -9.08
N ARG A 68 -4.50 1.61 -8.37
CA ARG A 68 -3.61 2.61 -8.96
C ARG A 68 -2.36 1.98 -9.56
N ALA A 69 -1.74 1.04 -8.85
CA ALA A 69 -0.53 0.37 -9.31
C ALA A 69 -0.80 -0.54 -10.53
N ALA A 70 -1.90 -1.30 -10.52
CA ALA A 70 -2.29 -2.13 -11.65
C ALA A 70 -2.54 -1.30 -12.92
N ALA A 71 -3.27 -0.18 -12.79
CA ALA A 71 -3.52 0.73 -13.90
C ALA A 71 -2.23 1.39 -14.44
N ALA A 72 -1.37 1.88 -13.55
CA ALA A 72 -0.15 2.58 -13.94
C ALA A 72 0.87 1.66 -14.61
N LEU A 73 0.94 0.41 -14.15
CA LEU A 73 1.95 -0.54 -14.61
C LEU A 73 1.45 -1.49 -15.69
N ASP A 74 0.14 -1.58 -15.93
CA ASP A 74 -0.49 -2.59 -16.81
C ASP A 74 -0.12 -4.03 -16.40
N ARG A 75 -0.26 -4.31 -15.10
CA ARG A 75 0.11 -5.58 -14.46
C ARG A 75 -0.95 -6.00 -13.46
N THR A 76 -1.01 -7.30 -13.17
CA THR A 76 -1.66 -7.76 -11.93
C THR A 76 -0.80 -7.31 -10.76
N VAL A 77 -1.41 -6.64 -9.79
CA VAL A 77 -0.72 -6.17 -8.59
C VAL A 77 -1.47 -6.64 -7.35
N THR A 78 -0.79 -7.39 -6.49
CA THR A 78 -1.25 -7.67 -5.13
C THR A 78 -0.56 -6.72 -4.17
N VAL A 79 -1.34 -6.02 -3.35
CA VAL A 79 -0.85 -5.23 -2.22
C VAL A 79 -1.18 -5.99 -0.94
N VAL A 80 -0.20 -6.16 -0.07
CA VAL A 80 -0.40 -6.62 1.31
C VAL A 80 0.01 -5.48 2.24
N MET A 81 -0.89 -5.12 3.15
CA MET A 81 -0.69 -3.97 4.03
C MET A 81 -1.05 -4.27 5.48
N GLY A 82 -0.23 -3.78 6.40
CA GLY A 82 -0.59 -3.66 7.82
C GLY A 82 0.36 -2.72 8.55
N ILE A 83 -0.22 -1.69 9.14
CA ILE A 83 0.48 -0.58 9.79
C ILE A 83 -0.18 -0.35 11.14
N HIS A 84 0.58 -0.41 12.23
CA HIS A 84 0.02 -0.15 13.56
C HIS A 84 0.92 0.78 14.36
N TYR A 85 0.32 1.84 14.86
CA TYR A 85 0.90 2.76 15.84
C TYR A 85 -0.13 2.99 16.94
N ASP A 86 0.33 2.97 18.19
CA ASP A 86 -0.56 3.16 19.33
C ASP A 86 -1.07 4.60 19.39
N ASN A 87 -2.35 4.76 19.72
CA ASN A 87 -2.98 6.04 20.07
C ASN A 87 -2.85 7.15 19.02
N LEU A 88 -2.89 6.80 17.72
CA LEU A 88 -2.90 7.82 16.66
C LEU A 88 -4.14 8.71 16.75
N SER A 89 -3.91 10.04 16.69
CA SER A 89 -4.98 10.99 16.42
C SER A 89 -5.46 10.86 14.96
N LYS A 90 -6.58 11.51 14.62
CA LYS A 90 -7.08 11.54 13.24
C LYS A 90 -6.03 12.15 12.28
N GLU A 91 -5.34 13.18 12.73
CA GLU A 91 -4.25 13.84 11.99
C GLU A 91 -3.04 12.91 11.85
N GLY A 92 -2.77 12.06 12.85
CA GLY A 92 -1.75 11.02 12.77
C GLY A 92 -2.10 9.94 11.73
N ILE A 93 -3.36 9.48 11.71
CA ILE A 93 -3.85 8.53 10.69
C ILE A 93 -3.73 9.15 9.30
N ALA A 94 -4.14 10.40 9.11
CA ALA A 94 -4.03 11.10 7.83
C ALA A 94 -2.56 11.19 7.37
N ARG A 95 -1.62 11.53 8.27
CA ARG A 95 -0.19 11.54 7.96
C ARG A 95 0.34 10.17 7.54
N VAL A 96 -0.09 9.09 8.19
CA VAL A 96 0.27 7.72 7.78
C VAL A 96 -0.21 7.45 6.35
N VAL A 97 -1.44 7.83 6.02
CA VAL A 97 -1.97 7.69 4.65
C VAL A 97 -1.16 8.50 3.64
N ASP A 98 -0.78 9.73 3.99
CA ASP A 98 0.05 10.58 3.12
C ASP A 98 1.43 9.96 2.87
N PHE A 99 2.06 9.41 3.90
CA PHE A 99 3.37 8.75 3.78
C PHE A 99 3.30 7.48 2.94
N VAL A 100 2.24 6.69 3.10
CA VAL A 100 1.98 5.53 2.24
C VAL A 100 1.86 5.96 0.78
N ASN A 101 1.05 6.99 0.49
CA ASN A 101 0.89 7.50 -0.87
C ASN A 101 2.21 8.02 -1.44
N LEU A 102 2.98 8.79 -0.68
CA LEU A 102 4.29 9.27 -1.09
C LEU A 102 5.24 8.12 -1.47
N LYS A 103 5.28 7.03 -0.68
CA LYS A 103 6.12 5.86 -0.97
C LYS A 103 5.68 5.14 -2.25
N VAL A 104 4.37 5.01 -2.46
CA VAL A 104 3.82 4.41 -3.69
C VAL A 104 4.14 5.28 -4.91
N ASP A 105 3.96 6.59 -4.81
CA ASP A 105 4.25 7.52 -5.91
C ASP A 105 5.73 7.50 -6.27
N GLN A 106 6.62 7.50 -5.28
CA GLN A 106 8.07 7.33 -5.47
C GLN A 106 8.41 6.01 -6.18
N TYR A 107 7.79 4.91 -5.75
CA TYR A 107 7.99 3.60 -6.36
C TYR A 107 7.54 3.60 -7.83
N LEU A 108 6.32 4.06 -8.12
CA LEU A 108 5.74 4.09 -9.47
C LEU A 108 6.53 5.02 -10.41
N PHE A 109 6.95 6.18 -9.92
CA PHE A 109 7.83 7.08 -10.68
C PHE A 109 9.15 6.39 -11.06
N GLY A 110 9.75 5.66 -10.12
CA GLY A 110 10.95 4.86 -10.37
C GLY A 110 10.75 3.72 -11.37
N GLN A 111 9.55 3.15 -11.50
CA GLN A 111 9.24 2.16 -12.53
C GLN A 111 9.13 2.78 -13.93
N ASN A 112 8.55 3.98 -14.04
CA ASN A 112 8.42 4.68 -15.31
C ASN A 112 9.76 5.10 -15.91
N LEU A 113 10.76 5.40 -15.08
CA LEU A 113 12.13 5.70 -15.53
C LEU A 113 12.90 4.49 -16.07
N LYS A 114 12.41 3.27 -15.83
CA LYS A 114 13.02 2.02 -16.31
C LYS A 114 12.46 1.54 -17.66
N ARG A 115 11.41 2.19 -18.15
CA ARG A 115 10.78 1.92 -19.46
C ARG A 115 11.43 2.78 -20.53
#